data_AF-A0A8X6S948-F1
#
_entry.id   AF-A0A8X6S948-F1
#
_cell.length_a   1.000
_cell.length_b   1.000
_cell.length_c   1.000
_cell.angle_alpha   90.00
_cell.angle_beta   90.00
_cell.angle_gamma   90.00
#
_symmetry.space_group_name_H-M   'P 1'
#
loop_
_entity.id
_entity.type
_entity.pdbx_description
1 polymer ?
#
loop_
_entity_poly.entity_id
_entity_poly.type
_entity_poly.pdbx_seq_one_letter_code
_entity_poly.pdbx_strand_id
1 'polypeptide(L)' 'MTSETVEVARIALRLPPFWKSNVRLWIAQCDHAFTFSGISSDDTKYSALVANLDAETLSYVSDIVLSPPNSDK' A
#
# COMPACT_ATOMS: atom_id res chain seq x y z
N MET A 1 -38.47 0.94 6.77
CA MET A 1 -37.20 0.28 7.10
C MET A 1 -36.12 1.32 6.92
N THR A 2 -35.62 1.88 8.01
CA THR A 2 -34.55 2.88 8.00
C THR A 2 -33.24 2.16 7.74
N SER A 3 -32.63 2.38 6.58
CA SER A 3 -31.30 1.86 6.27
C SER A 3 -30.30 2.52 7.22
N GLU A 4 -29.76 1.74 8.18
CA GLU A 4 -28.59 2.13 8.95
C GLU A 4 -27.41 2.27 7.98
N THR A 5 -27.00 3.50 7.71
CA THR A 5 -25.71 3.78 7.10
C THR A 5 -24.64 3.51 8.16
N VAL A 6 -23.95 2.38 8.04
CA VAL A 6 -22.78 2.07 8.87
C VAL A 6 -21.68 3.07 8.52
N GLU A 7 -21.53 4.12 9.32
CA GLU A 7 -20.37 5.00 9.25
C GLU A 7 -19.15 4.25 9.80
N VAL A 8 -18.39 3.63 8.89
CA VAL A 8 -17.10 3.06 9.22
C VAL A 8 -16.13 4.22 9.44
N ALA A 9 -15.75 4.46 10.70
CA ALA A 9 -14.63 5.34 11.03
C ALA A 9 -13.38 4.84 10.30
N ARG A 10 -12.94 5.57 9.25
CA ARG A 10 -11.75 5.21 8.50
C ARG A 10 -10.53 5.37 9.40
N ILE A 11 -9.99 4.25 9.88
CA ILE A 11 -8.68 4.24 10.54
C ILE A 11 -7.67 4.71 9.50
N ALA A 12 -6.94 5.79 9.80
CA ALA A 12 -5.87 6.25 8.93
C ALA A 12 -4.80 5.14 8.86
N LEU A 13 -4.58 4.57 7.68
CA LEU A 13 -3.52 3.61 7.44
C LEU A 13 -2.18 4.27 7.78
N ARG A 14 -1.43 3.66 8.71
CA ARG A 14 -0.05 4.07 9.04
C ARG A 14 0.89 2.93 8.71
N LEU A 15 1.67 3.11 7.64
CA LEU A 15 2.70 2.16 7.27
C LEU A 15 3.98 2.42 8.08
N PRO A 16 4.76 1.37 8.38
CA PRO A 16 6.07 1.51 8.99
C PRO A 16 7.04 2.22 8.03
N PRO A 17 8.10 2.88 8.55
CA PRO A 17 9.16 3.42 7.70
C PRO A 17 9.78 2.33 6.83
N PHE A 18 10.22 2.67 5.62
CA PHE A 18 10.78 1.71 4.67
C PHE A 18 12.10 1.10 5.16
N TRP A 19 12.24 -0.23 5.05
CA TRP A 19 13.43 -0.98 5.47
C TRP A 19 14.22 -1.52 4.28
N LYS A 20 15.17 -0.73 3.76
CA LYS A 20 16.08 -1.12 2.66
C LYS A 20 16.81 -2.44 2.94
N SER A 21 17.18 -2.70 4.19
CA SER A 21 17.92 -3.90 4.61
C SER A 21 17.09 -5.19 4.55
N ASN A 22 15.76 -5.10 4.66
CA ASN A 22 14.89 -6.26 4.62
C ASN A 22 13.49 -5.90 4.10
N VAL A 23 13.42 -5.65 2.80
CA VAL A 23 12.20 -5.28 2.09
C VAL A 23 11.11 -6.34 2.23
N ARG A 24 11.48 -7.64 2.22
CA ARG A 24 10.52 -8.75 2.35
C ARG A 24 9.76 -8.69 3.67
N LEU A 25 10.46 -8.49 4.78
CA LEU A 25 9.82 -8.40 6.09
C LEU A 25 8.95 -7.14 6.22
N TRP A 26 9.42 -6.02 5.67
CA TRP A 26 8.66 -4.78 5.66
C TRP A 26 7.35 -4.89 4.85
N ILE A 27 7.38 -5.55 3.67
CA ILE A 27 6.16 -5.81 2.89
C ILE A 27 5.19 -6.68 3.69
N ALA A 28 5.66 -7.77 4.32
CA ALA A 28 4.81 -8.62 5.14
C ALA A 28 4.14 -7.84 6.28
N GLN A 29 4.86 -6.92 6.91
CA GLN A 29 4.28 -6.02 7.92
C GLN A 29 3.23 -5.08 7.33
N CYS A 30 3.47 -4.53 6.14
CA CYS A 30 2.49 -3.70 5.44
C CYS A 30 1.21 -4.48 5.08
N ASP A 31 1.33 -5.74 4.65
CA ASP A 31 0.19 -6.62 4.36
C ASP A 31 -0.71 -6.84 5.58
N HIS A 32 -0.11 -7.01 6.76
CA HIS A 32 -0.88 -7.06 8.01
C HIS A 32 -1.60 -5.73 8.30
N ALA A 33 -0.94 -4.58 8.07
CA ALA A 33 -1.55 -3.27 8.27
C ALA A 33 -2.71 -3.01 7.29
N PHE A 34 -2.57 -3.44 6.02
CA PHE A 34 -3.64 -3.37 5.03
C PHE A 34 -4.83 -4.23 5.45
N THR A 35 -4.58 -5.48 5.83
CA THR A 35 -5.62 -6.41 6.29
C THR A 35 -6.36 -5.85 7.51
N PHE A 36 -5.62 -5.33 8.49
CA PHE A 36 -6.18 -4.70 9.68
C PHE A 36 -7.04 -3.47 9.36
N SER A 37 -6.67 -2.72 8.32
CA SER A 37 -7.39 -1.52 7.86
C SER A 37 -8.52 -1.84 6.86
N GLY A 38 -8.78 -3.12 6.57
CA GLY A 38 -9.77 -3.55 5.59
C GLY A 38 -9.41 -3.23 4.12
N ILE A 39 -8.13 -2.95 3.84
CA ILE A 39 -7.65 -2.66 2.48
C ILE A 39 -7.32 -3.97 1.78
N SER A 40 -8.14 -4.33 0.80
CA SER A 40 -7.97 -5.55 -0.01
C SER A 40 -7.56 -5.28 -1.46
N SER A 41 -7.86 -4.09 -2.00
CA SER A 41 -7.53 -3.70 -3.38
C SER A 41 -6.03 -3.60 -3.60
N ASP A 42 -5.52 -4.38 -4.55
CA ASP A 42 -4.10 -4.38 -4.90
C ASP A 42 -3.63 -3.01 -5.41
N ASP A 43 -4.46 -2.28 -6.16
CA ASP A 43 -4.16 -0.91 -6.59
C ASP A 43 -3.96 0.04 -5.40
N THR A 44 -4.81 -0.10 -4.37
CA THR A 44 -4.70 0.71 -3.14
C THR A 44 -3.44 0.35 -2.37
N LYS A 45 -3.14 -0.95 -2.23
CA LYS A 45 -1.92 -1.42 -1.56
C LYS A 45 -0.67 -0.94 -2.29
N TYR A 46 -0.62 -1.12 -3.61
CA TYR A 46 0.47 -0.66 -4.45
C TYR A 46 0.70 0.85 -4.29
N SER A 47 -0.36 1.65 -4.41
CA SER A 47 -0.28 3.10 -4.25
C SER A 47 0.26 3.50 -2.87
N ALA A 48 -0.18 2.82 -1.82
CA ALA A 48 0.28 3.08 -0.46
C ALA A 48 1.75 2.67 -0.24
N LEU A 49 2.19 1.55 -0.81
CA LEU A 49 3.59 1.12 -0.76
C LEU A 49 4.48 2.11 -1.50
N VAL A 50 4.14 2.48 -2.73
CA VAL A 50 4.90 3.46 -3.55
C VAL A 50 5.00 4.80 -2.84
N ALA A 51 3.91 5.30 -2.26
CA ALA A 51 3.90 6.56 -1.50
C ALA A 51 4.79 6.52 -0.23
N ASN A 52 5.13 5.32 0.25
CA ASN A 52 5.93 5.13 1.46
C ASN A 52 7.42 4.86 1.17
N LEU A 53 7.81 4.77 -0.11
CA LEU A 53 9.20 4.64 -0.53
C LEU A 53 9.90 6.01 -0.58
N ASP A 54 11.18 6.05 -0.27
CA ASP A 54 12.01 7.24 -0.42
C ASP A 54 12.45 7.46 -1.87
N ALA A 55 12.83 8.69 -2.20
CA ALA A 55 13.17 9.11 -3.57
C ALA A 55 14.30 8.27 -4.21
N GLU A 56 15.30 7.84 -3.43
CA GLU A 56 16.39 6.99 -3.91
C GLU A 56 15.85 5.62 -4.35
N THR A 57 15.01 5.00 -3.52
CA THR A 57 14.37 3.72 -3.85
C THR A 57 13.44 3.85 -5.04
N LEU A 58 12.62 4.90 -5.08
CA LEU A 58 11.73 5.17 -6.23
C LEU A 58 12.50 5.34 -7.54
N SER A 59 13.68 5.97 -7.48
CA SER A 59 14.54 6.10 -8.67
C SER A 59 15.06 4.73 -9.13
N TYR A 60 15.42 3.86 -8.19
CA TYR A 60 15.91 2.51 -8.48
C TYR A 60 14.83 1.60 -9.10
N VAL A 61 13.56 1.75 -8.69
CA VAL A 61 12.42 0.97 -9.22
C VAL A 61 11.53 1.80 -10.17
N SER A 62 12.09 2.83 -10.79
CA SER A 62 11.30 3.78 -11.58
C SER A 62 10.59 3.14 -12.77
N ASP A 63 11.18 2.09 -13.36
CA ASP A 63 10.55 1.26 -14.39
C ASP A 63 9.28 0.57 -13.88
N ILE A 64 9.29 0.03 -12.66
CA ILE A 64 8.13 -0.62 -12.03
C ILE A 64 7.05 0.40 -11.67
N VAL A 65 7.44 1.62 -11.29
CA VAL A 65 6.52 2.69 -10.88
C VAL A 65 5.89 3.39 -12.08
N LEU A 66 6.68 3.67 -13.13
CA LEU A 66 6.23 4.39 -14.32
C LEU A 66 5.63 3.49 -15.39
N SER A 67 5.87 2.18 -15.33
CA SER A 67 5.27 1.17 -16.21
C SER A 67 4.74 0.00 -15.39
N PRO A 68 3.65 0.21 -14.62
CA PRO A 68 3.07 -0.86 -13.82
C PRO A 68 2.56 -1.98 -14.75
N PRO A 69 2.91 -3.25 -14.49
CA PRO A 69 2.69 -4.38 -15.41
C PRO A 69 1.21 -4.70 -15.70
N ASN A 70 0.27 -4.04 -15.03
CA ASN A 70 -1.17 -4.19 -15.27
C ASN A 70 -1.71 -3.27 -16.38
N SER A 71 -0.87 -2.41 -16.98
CA SER A 71 -1.28 -1.50 -18.06
C SER A 71 -1.34 -2.18 -19.43
N ASP A 72 -0.78 -3.38 -19.56
CA ASP A 72 -0.83 -4.20 -20.77
C ASP A 72 -1.73 -5.42 -20.48
N LYS A 73 -3.04 -5.24 -20.68
CA LYS A 73 -4.01 -6.34 -20.67
C LYS A 73 -4.67 -6.43 -22.04
#